data_AF-A0A6M4HEL1-F1
#
_entry.id   AF-A0A6M4HEL1-F1
#
_cell.length_a   1.000
_cell.length_b   1.000
_cell.length_c   1.000
_cell.angle_alpha   90.00
_cell.angle_beta   90.00
_cell.angle_gamma   90.00
#
_symmetry.space_group_name_H-M   'P 1'
#
loop_
_entity.id
_entity.type
_entity.pdbx_description
1 polymer ?
#
loop_
_entity_poly.entity_id
_entity_poly.type
_entity_poly.pdbx_seq_one_letter_code
_entity_poly.pdbx_strand_id
1 'polypeptide(L)' 'MRNPFTAHPNDVGESYWQHAFFAMRYGVKMTLGGIAAFFHGLFPFLFRTTASRITDELSATLAASRRQGLDKKDPK' A
#
# COMPACT_ATOMS: atom_id res chain seq x y z
N MET A 1 -10.83 -9.42 -25.44
CA MET A 1 -10.34 -9.75 -24.07
C MET A 1 -9.88 -8.46 -23.41
N ARG A 2 -10.25 -8.22 -22.14
CA ARG A 2 -9.80 -7.02 -21.39
C ARG A 2 -8.38 -7.28 -20.89
N ASN A 3 -7.43 -6.36 -21.13
CA ASN A 3 -6.05 -6.53 -20.69
C ASN A 3 -5.99 -6.41 -19.15
N PRO A 4 -5.64 -7.48 -18.40
CA PRO A 4 -5.68 -7.46 -16.93
C PRO A 4 -4.69 -6.46 -16.30
N PHE A 5 -3.59 -6.14 -16.99
CA PHE A 5 -2.60 -5.18 -16.49
C PHE A 5 -3.12 -3.75 -16.51
N THR A 6 -3.97 -3.40 -17.47
CA THR A 6 -4.46 -2.01 -17.63
C THR A 6 -5.92 -1.84 -17.22
N ALA A 7 -6.72 -2.91 -17.24
CA ALA A 7 -8.13 -2.86 -16.88
C ALA A 7 -8.35 -2.33 -15.47
N HIS A 8 -7.68 -2.92 -14.47
CA HIS A 8 -7.85 -2.51 -13.07
C HIS A 8 -7.33 -1.09 -12.79
N PRO A 9 -6.09 -0.71 -13.18
CA PRO A 9 -5.62 0.67 -13.01
C PRO A 9 -6.55 1.69 -13.67
N ASN A 10 -7.04 1.42 -14.88
CA ASN A 10 -7.96 2.32 -15.56
C ASN A 10 -9.31 2.44 -14.83
N ASP A 11 -9.83 1.34 -14.23
CA ASP A 11 -11.07 1.35 -13.44
C ASP A 11 -10.96 2.23 -12.18
N VAL A 12 -9.73 2.56 -11.74
CA VAL A 12 -9.45 3.47 -10.62
C VAL A 12 -8.81 4.80 -11.05
N GLY A 13 -8.78 5.09 -12.36
CA GLY A 13 -8.28 6.36 -12.89
C GLY A 13 -6.75 6.48 -12.89
N GLU A 14 -6.01 5.36 -12.92
CA GLU A 14 -4.55 5.33 -12.87
C GLU A 14 -3.94 4.68 -14.11
N SER A 15 -2.74 5.13 -14.49
CA SER A 15 -1.93 4.37 -15.45
C SER A 15 -1.34 3.12 -14.80
N TYR A 16 -1.02 2.11 -15.62
CA TYR A 16 -0.38 0.89 -15.13
C TYR A 16 0.84 1.16 -14.24
N TRP A 17 1.72 2.07 -14.66
CA TRP A 17 2.94 2.38 -13.91
C TRP A 17 2.68 3.15 -12.61
N GLN A 18 1.68 4.03 -12.56
CA GLN A 18 1.28 4.71 -11.32
C GLN A 18 0.81 3.69 -10.29
N HIS A 19 -0.13 2.84 -10.70
CA HIS A 19 -0.72 1.82 -9.84
C HIS A 19 0.31 0.78 -9.39
N ALA A 20 1.11 0.26 -10.32
CA ALA A 20 2.13 -0.75 -10.04
C ALA A 20 3.22 -0.23 -9.09
N PHE A 21 3.69 1.01 -9.28
CA PHE A 21 4.70 1.59 -8.39
C PHE A 21 4.17 1.83 -6.98
N PHE A 22 2.95 2.34 -6.87
CA PHE A 22 2.28 2.50 -5.57
C PHE A 22 2.12 1.13 -4.87
N ALA A 23 1.54 0.16 -5.56
CA ALA A 23 1.29 -1.18 -5.02
C ALA A 23 2.59 -1.87 -4.59
N MET A 24 3.66 -1.77 -5.39
CA MET A 24 4.95 -2.37 -5.06
C MET A 24 5.58 -1.74 -3.82
N ARG A 25 5.60 -0.40 -3.72
CA ARG A 25 6.14 0.29 -2.53
C ARG A 25 5.33 0.01 -1.27
N TYR A 26 4.01 -0.01 -1.39
CA TYR A 26 3.11 -0.37 -0.32
C TYR A 26 3.37 -1.81 0.15
N GLY A 27 3.46 -2.75 -0.79
CA GLY A 27 3.75 -4.16 -0.52
C GLY A 27 5.09 -4.38 0.17
N VAL A 28 6.17 -3.71 -0.28
CA VAL A 28 7.49 -3.81 0.38
C VAL A 28 7.41 -3.37 1.85
N LYS A 29 6.80 -2.21 2.14
CA LYS A 29 6.62 -1.75 3.52
C LYS A 29 5.78 -2.71 4.35
N MET A 30 4.67 -3.21 3.79
CA MET A 30 3.80 -4.19 4.45
C MET A 30 4.56 -5.47 4.81
N THR A 31 5.35 -6.00 3.89
CA THR A 31 6.20 -7.18 4.12
C THR A 31 7.21 -6.94 5.23
N LEU A 32 7.88 -5.77 5.24
CA LEU A 32 8.82 -5.42 6.31
C LEU A 32 8.13 -5.31 7.68
N GLY A 33 6.92 -4.76 7.73
CA GLY A 33 6.09 -4.72 8.95
C GLY A 33 5.74 -6.11 9.45
N GLY A 34 5.35 -7.01 8.55
CA GLY A 34 5.07 -8.42 8.87
C GLY A 34 6.30 -9.18 9.39
N ILE A 35 7.44 -9.03 8.72
CA ILE A 35 8.72 -9.62 9.16
C ILE A 35 9.07 -9.11 10.56
N ALA A 36 8.97 -7.80 10.79
CA ALA A 36 9.23 -7.21 12.11
C ALA A 36 8.28 -7.78 13.19
N ALA A 37 6.99 -7.95 12.88
CA ALA A 37 6.02 -8.53 13.80
C ALA A 37 6.35 -10.01 14.13
N PHE A 38 6.74 -10.82 13.15
CA PHE A 38 7.14 -12.21 13.38
C PHE A 38 8.35 -12.31 14.32
N PHE A 39 9.42 -11.55 14.04
CA PHE A 39 10.59 -11.53 14.91
C PHE A 39 10.27 -10.96 16.30
N HIS A 40 9.39 -9.97 16.39
CA HIS A 40 8.95 -9.44 17.68
C HIS A 40 8.15 -10.50 18.49
N GLY A 41 7.28 -11.26 17.84
CA GLY A 41 6.54 -12.35 18.49
C GLY A 41 7.43 -13.47 19.03
N LEU A 42 8.56 -13.75 18.36
CA LEU A 42 9.57 -14.70 18.81
C LEU A 42 10.53 -14.10 19.85
N PHE A 43 10.91 -12.83 19.67
CA PHE A 43 11.88 -12.09 20.47
C PHE A 43 11.29 -10.72 20.85
N PRO A 44 10.57 -10.62 21.98
CA PRO A 44 9.81 -9.40 22.35
C PRO A 44 10.65 -8.12 22.51
N PHE A 45 11.97 -8.23 22.60
CA PHE A 45 12.90 -7.10 22.66
C PHE A 45 13.32 -6.57 21.29
N LEU A 46 13.13 -7.34 20.20
CA LEU A 46 13.38 -6.88 18.83
C LEU A 46 12.17 -6.12 18.29
N PHE A 47 12.42 -5.08 17.49
CA PHE A 47 11.41 -4.37 16.68
C PHE A 47 10.15 -3.89 17.43
N ARG A 48 10.27 -3.55 18.73
CA ARG A 48 9.16 -3.24 19.66
C ARG A 48 8.02 -2.37 19.10
N THR A 49 8.32 -1.39 18.25
CA THR A 49 7.32 -0.49 17.67
C THR A 49 7.35 -0.45 16.14
N THR A 50 8.17 -1.27 15.50
CA THR A 50 8.38 -1.20 14.05
C THR A 50 7.13 -1.60 13.29
N ALA A 51 6.51 -2.71 13.67
CA ALA A 51 5.33 -3.23 12.99
C ALA A 51 4.11 -2.29 13.11
N SER A 52 3.87 -1.74 14.31
CA SER A 52 2.77 -0.79 14.54
C SER A 52 2.99 0.50 13.76
N ARG A 53 4.18 1.11 13.85
CA ARG A 53 4.51 2.32 13.08
C ARG A 53 4.34 2.12 11.58
N ILE A 54 4.81 0.99 11.04
CA ILE A 54 4.63 0.67 9.62
C ILE A 54 3.14 0.52 9.27
N THR A 55 2.35 -0.10 10.14
CA THR A 55 0.90 -0.25 9.93
C THR A 55 0.18 1.09 9.91
N ASP A 56 0.54 2.01 10.80
CA ASP A 56 -0.01 3.37 10.84
C ASP A 56 0.35 4.13 9.55
N GLU A 57 1.60 4.06 9.11
CA GLU A 57 2.05 4.67 7.86
C GLU A 57 1.32 4.10 6.64
N LEU A 58 1.14 2.78 6.57
CA LEU A 58 0.41 2.12 5.49
C LEU A 58 -1.06 2.53 5.49
N SER A 59 -1.69 2.59 6.66
CA SER A 59 -3.09 3.01 6.81
C SER A 59 -3.29 4.44 6.33
N ALA A 60 -2.40 5.36 6.73
CA ALA A 60 -2.41 6.75 6.27
C ALA A 60 -2.18 6.84 4.75
N THR A 61 -1.24 6.06 4.21
CA THR A 61 -0.92 6.01 2.77
C THR A 61 -2.10 5.52 1.95
N LEU A 62 -2.77 4.45 2.37
CA LEU A 62 -3.94 3.89 1.69
C LEU A 62 -5.13 4.85 1.72
N ALA A 63 -5.35 5.53 2.86
CA ALA A 63 -6.38 6.56 2.97
C ALA A 63 -6.11 7.74 2.03
N ALA A 64 -4.85 8.18 1.89
CA ALA A 64 -4.46 9.24 0.96
C ALA A 64 -4.65 8.82 -0.50
N SER A 65 -4.21 7.61 -0.87
CA SER A 65 -4.39 7.07 -2.23
C SER A 65 -5.87 6.94 -2.61
N ARG A 66 -6.74 6.46 -1.72
CA ARG A 66 -8.18 6.41 -1.95
C ARG A 66 -8.77 7.78 -2.25
N ARG A 67 -8.39 8.81 -1.49
CA ARG A 67 -8.82 10.20 -1.74
C ARG A 67 -8.39 10.70 -3.11
N GLN A 68 -7.14 10.43 -3.51
CA GLN A 68 -6.64 10.78 -4.84
C GLN A 68 -7.38 10.03 -5.96
N GLY A 69 -7.70 8.75 -5.76
CA GLY A 69 -8.49 7.97 -6.73
C GLY A 69 -9.91 8.51 -6.91
N LEU A 70 -10.55 9.02 -5.85
CA LEU A 70 -11.84 9.70 -5.94
C LEU A 70 -11.73 11.00 -6.75
N ASP A 71 -10.73 11.83 -6.43
CA ASP A 71 -10.49 13.11 -7.13
C ASP A 71 -10.21 12.92 -8.63
N LYS A 72 -9.47 11.86 -9.01
CA LYS A 72 -9.22 11.52 -10.41
C LYS A 72 -10.47 11.03 -11.17
N LYS A 73 -11.46 10.45 -10.48
CA LYS A 73 -12.70 9.97 -11.10
C LYS A 73 -13.71 11.10 -11.34
N ASP A 74 -13.77 12.06 -10.40
CA ASP A 74 -14.71 13.18 -10.42
C ASP A 74 -13.97 14.53 -10.37
N PRO A 75 -13.23 14.91 -11.44
CA PRO A 75 -12.54 16.19 -11.49
C PRO A 75 -13.56 17.34 -11.47
N LYS A 76 -13.38 18.29 -10.54
CA LYS A 76 -14.21 19.52 -10.44
C LYS A 76 -14.00 20.47 -11.61
#